data_AF-A0A1V4GVW3-F1
#
_entry.id   AF-A0A1V4GVW3-F1
#
_cell.length_a   1.000
_cell.length_b   1.000
_cell.length_c   1.000
_cell.angle_alpha   90.00
_cell.angle_beta   90.00
_cell.angle_gamma   90.00
#
_symmetry.space_group_name_H-M   'P 1'
#
loop_
_entity.id
_entity.type
_entity.pdbx_description
1 polymer ?
#
loop_
_entity_poly.entity_id
_entity_poly.type
_entity_poly.pdbx_seq_one_letter_code
_entity_poly.pdbx_strand_id
1 'polypeptide(L)'
;MMTAKNMLTPIGLMMSMAVLHGNLTRLVTGNPYHNRQRSDEMTTMQLLAMQYGFKAMIPLEIVAKDYLTDISKTELHRKAKEQKFGFACVNTGTDKRPRYLVPLENLASWLDSTKKETELDHRAMQ
;
A
#
# COMPACT_ATOMS: atom_id res chain seq x y z
N MET A 1 2.94 -57.79 -7.30
CA MET A 1 3.42 -57.99 -8.69
C MET A 1 2.26 -57.75 -9.65
N MET A 2 2.49 -56.95 -10.70
CA MET A 2 1.77 -56.84 -11.99
C MET A 2 0.31 -56.31 -11.93
N THR A 3 -0.07 -55.10 -12.35
CA THR A 3 0.11 -54.31 -13.60
C THR A 3 -0.76 -54.78 -14.79
N ALA A 4 -1.74 -53.94 -15.19
CA ALA A 4 -2.19 -53.58 -16.56
C ALA A 4 -3.67 -53.13 -16.50
N LYS A 5 -4.09 -51.89 -16.82
CA LYS A 5 -4.01 -51.02 -18.04
C LYS A 5 -5.35 -50.97 -18.78
N ASN A 6 -5.85 -49.73 -18.93
CA ASN A 6 -6.61 -49.13 -20.05
C ASN A 6 -7.91 -49.78 -20.58
N MET A 7 -8.89 -48.92 -20.87
CA MET A 7 -9.49 -48.64 -22.20
C MET A 7 -10.82 -47.87 -21.97
N LEU A 8 -10.84 -46.55 -22.13
CA LEU A 8 -11.46 -45.82 -23.25
C LEU A 8 -12.99 -46.02 -23.44
N THR A 9 -13.74 -44.94 -23.17
CA THR A 9 -15.10 -44.61 -23.68
C THR A 9 -15.07 -44.53 -25.22
N PRO A 10 -16.19 -44.56 -26.01
CA PRO A 10 -17.19 -43.46 -26.02
C PRO A 10 -18.60 -43.72 -26.63
N ILE A 11 -19.38 -42.62 -26.69
CA ILE A 11 -20.54 -42.32 -27.57
C ILE A 11 -21.93 -42.78 -27.12
N GLY A 12 -22.73 -41.79 -26.72
CA GLY A 12 -24.19 -41.86 -26.57
C GLY A 12 -24.79 -40.47 -26.71
N LEU A 13 -24.63 -39.89 -27.91
CA LEU A 13 -25.21 -38.61 -28.32
C LEU A 13 -26.67 -38.85 -28.73
N MET A 14 -27.64 -38.30 -28.02
CA MET A 14 -29.01 -38.08 -28.54
C MET A 14 -29.56 -36.77 -27.97
N MET A 15 -29.84 -35.84 -28.87
CA MET A 15 -30.51 -34.56 -28.66
C MET A 15 -32.00 -34.72 -28.35
N SER A 16 -32.61 -33.57 -28.02
CA SER A 16 -34.04 -33.23 -28.05
C SER A 16 -34.73 -33.37 -26.69
N MET A 17 -35.41 -32.35 -26.14
CA MET A 17 -36.24 -31.34 -26.79
C MET A 17 -36.21 -29.98 -26.07
N ALA A 18 -36.28 -28.91 -26.86
CA ALA A 18 -36.68 -27.59 -26.40
C ALA A 18 -38.14 -27.35 -26.80
N VAL A 19 -39.02 -27.02 -25.83
CA VAL A 19 -40.25 -26.19 -26.00
C VAL A 19 -40.53 -25.57 -24.61
N LEU A 20 -40.10 -24.34 -24.35
CA LEU A 20 -40.87 -23.08 -24.48
C LEU A 20 -42.19 -23.06 -23.68
N HIS A 21 -42.19 -22.37 -22.54
CA HIS A 21 -43.28 -21.48 -22.14
C HIS A 21 -42.72 -20.34 -21.29
N GLY A 22 -43.28 -19.15 -21.51
CA GLY A 22 -42.65 -17.87 -21.27
C GLY A 22 -42.48 -17.47 -19.81
N ASN A 23 -41.37 -16.78 -19.55
CA ASN A 23 -41.47 -15.46 -18.93
C ASN A 23 -40.35 -14.58 -19.46
N LEU A 24 -40.75 -13.65 -20.32
CA LEU A 24 -39.92 -12.59 -20.87
C LEU A 24 -39.74 -11.54 -19.77
N THR A 25 -38.73 -11.70 -18.91
CA THR A 25 -38.28 -10.61 -18.03
C THR A 25 -36.82 -10.30 -18.31
N ARG A 26 -36.67 -9.46 -19.33
CA ARG A 26 -35.73 -8.33 -19.41
C ARG A 26 -34.37 -8.52 -18.72
N LEU A 27 -33.38 -8.78 -19.58
CA LEU A 27 -32.00 -8.30 -19.51
C LEU A 27 -31.70 -7.33 -18.36
N VAL A 28 -30.94 -7.80 -17.37
CA VAL A 28 -29.83 -7.04 -16.81
C VAL A 28 -28.65 -8.01 -16.74
N THR A 29 -27.97 -8.21 -17.87
CA THR A 29 -26.54 -8.45 -17.83
C THR A 29 -25.92 -7.19 -17.24
N GLY A 30 -25.91 -7.11 -15.91
CA GLY A 30 -25.17 -6.11 -15.18
C GLY A 30 -23.73 -6.31 -15.58
N ASN A 31 -23.23 -5.42 -16.42
CA ASN A 31 -21.82 -5.33 -16.73
C ASN A 31 -21.08 -5.16 -15.38
N PRO A 32 -20.33 -6.15 -14.87
CA PRO A 32 -19.66 -6.03 -13.57
C PRO A 32 -18.55 -4.98 -13.60
N TYR A 33 -18.27 -4.39 -14.76
CA TYR A 33 -17.29 -3.31 -14.93
C TYR A 33 -17.88 -1.91 -14.66
N HIS A 34 -19.14 -1.79 -14.24
CA HIS A 34 -19.69 -0.50 -13.82
C HIS A 34 -19.34 -0.17 -12.36
N ASN A 35 -18.37 0.73 -12.26
CA ASN A 35 -18.21 1.76 -11.25
C ASN A 35 -17.41 1.39 -9.99
N ARG A 36 -16.09 1.27 -10.18
CA ARG A 36 -15.14 1.72 -9.17
C ARG A 36 -14.43 2.97 -9.69
N GLN A 37 -15.16 4.08 -9.84
CA GLN A 37 -14.51 5.39 -9.72
C GLN A 37 -14.17 5.61 -8.25
N ARG A 38 -13.18 4.86 -7.74
CA ARG A 38 -12.25 5.49 -6.81
C ARG A 38 -11.36 6.31 -7.72
N SER A 39 -11.24 7.61 -7.48
CA SER A 39 -9.94 8.21 -7.78
C SER A 39 -8.95 7.29 -7.07
N ASP A 40 -8.15 6.53 -7.81
CA ASP A 40 -7.03 5.78 -7.23
C ASP A 40 -6.02 6.83 -6.79
N GLU A 41 -6.39 7.60 -5.76
CA GLU A 41 -5.50 8.51 -5.07
C GLU A 41 -4.43 7.63 -4.46
N MET A 42 -3.22 7.79 -5.00
CA MET A 42 -2.06 7.12 -4.48
C MET A 42 -1.91 7.45 -3.01
N THR A 43 -1.78 6.41 -2.19
CA THR A 43 -1.50 6.58 -0.77
C THR A 43 -0.14 7.26 -0.57
N THR A 44 0.02 7.98 0.54
CA THR A 44 1.30 8.60 0.91
C THR A 44 2.43 7.58 0.90
N MET A 45 2.18 6.37 1.42
CA MET A 45 3.15 5.26 1.38
C MET A 45 3.59 4.90 -0.05
N GLN A 46 2.65 4.79 -1.00
CA GLN A 46 2.98 4.49 -2.40
C GLN A 46 3.78 5.62 -3.06
N LEU A 47 3.43 6.88 -2.77
CA LEU A 47 4.15 8.04 -3.28
C LEU A 47 5.59 8.09 -2.74
N LEU A 48 5.78 7.89 -1.43
CA LEU A 48 7.11 7.85 -0.82
C LEU A 48 7.93 6.66 -1.32
N ALA A 49 7.29 5.50 -1.53
CA ALA A 49 7.96 4.34 -2.09
C ALA A 49 8.50 4.67 -3.48
N MET A 50 7.71 5.33 -4.34
CA MET A 50 8.19 5.78 -5.64
C MET A 50 9.32 6.81 -5.54
N GLN A 51 9.19 7.81 -4.67
CA GLN A 51 10.20 8.85 -4.46
C GLN A 51 11.56 8.28 -4.04
N TYR A 52 11.57 7.28 -3.16
CA TYR A 52 12.79 6.69 -2.64
C TYR A 52 13.24 5.42 -3.39
N GLY A 53 12.64 5.09 -4.53
CA GLY A 53 13.02 3.93 -5.33
C GLY A 53 12.73 2.60 -4.64
N PHE A 54 11.55 2.48 -4.05
CA PHE A 54 11.01 1.30 -3.35
C PHE A 54 11.86 0.80 -2.18
N LYS A 55 12.63 1.70 -1.55
CA LYS A 55 13.39 1.40 -0.34
C LYS A 55 12.47 1.41 0.89
N ALA A 56 12.50 0.32 1.66
CA ALA A 56 11.72 0.23 2.91
C ALA A 56 12.32 1.05 4.06
N MET A 57 13.63 1.31 4.03
CA MET A 57 14.37 2.01 5.08
C MET A 57 15.16 3.16 4.45
N ILE A 58 14.87 4.39 4.88
CA ILE A 58 15.46 5.60 4.31
C ILE A 58 16.48 6.20 5.28
N PRO A 59 17.68 6.61 4.83
CA PRO A 59 18.62 7.33 5.68
C PRO A 59 17.99 8.58 6.29
N LEU A 60 18.15 8.75 7.61
CA LEU A 60 17.57 9.87 8.34
C LEU A 60 18.05 11.22 7.79
N GLU A 61 19.28 11.31 7.29
CA GLU A 61 19.82 12.53 6.69
C GLU A 61 19.08 12.94 5.42
N ILE A 62 18.57 11.97 4.65
CA ILE A 62 17.77 12.24 3.45
C ILE A 62 16.37 12.71 3.88
N VAL A 63 15.72 11.98 4.81
CA VAL A 63 14.42 12.37 5.36
C VAL A 63 14.48 13.77 5.97
N ALA A 64 15.58 14.09 6.68
CA ALA A 64 15.79 15.40 7.26
C ALA A 64 15.86 16.50 6.20
N LYS A 65 16.58 16.27 5.12
CA LYS A 65 16.67 17.24 4.02
C LYS A 65 15.31 17.48 3.35
N ASP A 66 14.50 16.43 3.21
CA ASP A 66 13.24 16.49 2.49
C ASP A 66 12.09 17.07 3.34
N TYR A 67 12.06 16.79 4.65
CA TYR A 67 10.92 17.10 5.52
C TYR A 67 11.24 17.90 6.79
N LEU A 68 12.50 18.03 7.19
CA LEU A 68 12.89 18.75 8.41
C LEU A 68 13.59 20.06 8.05
N THR A 69 12.99 21.20 8.42
CA THR A 69 13.57 22.52 8.17
C THR A 69 14.89 22.71 8.94
N ASP A 70 15.96 23.08 8.22
CA ASP A 70 17.26 23.58 8.71
C ASP A 70 17.78 22.98 10.03
N ILE A 71 17.68 21.66 10.18
CA ILE A 71 18.21 20.95 11.34
C ILE A 71 19.71 20.66 11.15
N SER A 72 20.53 21.07 12.12
CA SER A 72 21.95 20.73 12.10
C SER A 72 22.17 19.22 12.27
N LYS A 73 23.26 18.68 11.71
CA LYS A 73 23.59 17.25 11.84
C LYS A 73 23.70 16.79 13.30
N THR A 74 24.29 17.61 14.16
CA THR A 74 24.43 17.32 15.60
C THR A 74 23.06 17.19 16.25
N GLU A 75 22.16 18.13 15.97
CA GLU A 75 20.80 18.13 16.51
C GLU A 75 19.98 16.96 15.96
N LEU A 76 20.16 16.62 14.67
CA LEU A 76 19.52 15.48 14.04
C LEU A 76 19.88 14.17 14.75
N HIS A 77 21.18 13.91 14.98
CA HIS A 77 21.62 12.71 15.70
C HIS A 77 21.17 12.71 17.16
N ARG A 78 21.15 13.87 17.82
CA ARG A 78 20.67 14.00 19.21
C ARG A 78 19.19 13.64 19.32
N LYS A 79 18.34 14.22 18.47
CA LYS A 79 16.91 13.91 18.40
C LYS A 79 16.64 12.45 18.01
N ALA A 80 17.45 11.87 17.12
CA ALA A 80 17.34 10.46 16.73
C ALA A 80 17.63 9.54 17.91
N LYS A 81 18.70 9.83 18.66
CA LYS A 81 19.08 9.06 19.84
C LYS A 81 18.01 9.13 20.93
N GLU A 82 17.42 10.30 21.11
CA GLU A 82 16.35 10.55 22.09
C GLU A 82 14.96 10.09 21.60
N GLN A 83 14.84 9.57 20.37
CA GLN A 83 13.56 9.20 19.73
C GLN A 83 12.52 10.33 19.81
N LYS A 84 12.96 11.58 19.58
CA LYS A 84 12.12 12.79 19.66
C LYS A 84 11.53 13.23 18.31
N PHE A 85 11.61 12.38 17.31
CA PHE A 85 10.88 12.61 16.06
C PHE A 85 9.45 12.08 16.20
N GLY A 86 8.51 12.65 15.45
CA GLY A 86 7.14 12.13 15.33
C GLY A 86 7.06 10.78 14.60
N PHE A 87 8.20 10.19 14.24
CA PHE A 87 8.35 8.90 13.57
C PHE A 87 9.51 8.12 14.19
N ALA A 88 9.49 6.79 14.04
CA ALA A 88 10.52 5.92 14.59
C ALA A 88 11.83 5.99 13.79
N CYS A 89 12.96 5.89 14.49
CA CYS A 89 14.29 5.77 13.89
C CYS A 89 15.01 4.52 14.41
N VAL A 90 15.66 3.78 13.52
CA VAL A 90 16.45 2.59 13.85
C VAL A 90 17.93 2.89 13.63
N ASN A 91 18.76 2.68 14.64
CA ASN A 91 20.21 2.76 14.49
C ASN A 91 20.76 1.42 13.99
N THR A 92 21.39 1.43 12.82
CA THR A 92 22.07 0.26 12.21
C THR A 92 23.60 0.38 12.27
N GLY A 93 24.09 1.45 12.90
CA GLY A 93 25.51 1.71 13.11
C GLY A 93 26.02 1.13 14.43
N THR A 94 27.15 1.68 14.88
CA THR A 94 27.71 1.42 16.21
C THR A 94 27.57 2.68 17.07
N ASP A 95 27.76 2.58 18.37
CA ASP A 95 27.71 3.75 19.27
C ASP A 95 28.71 4.84 18.86
N LYS A 96 29.85 4.46 18.28
CA LYS A 96 30.89 5.37 17.81
C LYS A 96 30.58 5.98 16.44
N ARG A 97 29.75 5.33 15.63
CA ARG A 97 29.37 5.73 14.27
C ARG A 97 27.91 5.35 14.02
N PRO A 98 26.95 6.10 14.58
CA PRO A 98 25.54 5.80 14.43
C PRO A 98 25.10 6.01 12.98
N ARG A 99 24.17 5.16 12.52
CA ARG A 99 23.54 5.27 11.20
C ARG A 99 22.05 5.08 11.38
N TYR A 100 21.31 6.18 11.38
CA TYR A 100 19.87 6.16 11.61
C TYR A 100 19.13 5.96 10.28
N LEU A 101 18.21 5.02 10.30
CA LEU A 101 17.30 4.72 9.21
C LEU A 101 15.86 4.90 9.70
N VAL A 102 15.00 5.36 8.81
CA VAL A 102 13.58 5.59 9.05
C VAL A 102 12.78 4.55 8.25
N PRO A 103 11.93 3.73 8.88
CA PRO A 103 10.99 2.89 8.17
C PRO A 103 10.00 3.74 7.36
N LEU A 104 9.82 3.41 6.08
CA LEU A 104 8.97 4.15 5.17
C LEU A 104 7.51 4.23 5.65
N GLU A 105 7.01 3.13 6.22
CA GLU A 105 5.66 3.04 6.80
C GLU A 105 5.44 4.04 7.94
N ASN A 106 6.43 4.18 8.83
CA ASN A 106 6.35 5.10 9.95
C ASN A 106 6.44 6.56 9.47
N LEU A 107 7.23 6.83 8.43
CA LEU A 107 7.29 8.16 7.82
C LEU A 107 5.95 8.53 7.15
N ALA A 108 5.35 7.60 6.41
CA ALA A 108 4.03 7.79 5.80
C ALA A 108 2.96 8.08 6.86
N SER A 109 2.93 7.27 7.91
CA SER A 109 1.95 7.43 9.01
C SER A 109 2.08 8.78 9.71
N TRP A 110 3.32 9.26 9.90
CA TRP A 110 3.57 10.57 10.48
C TRP A 110 3.07 11.70 9.58
N LEU A 111 3.39 11.67 8.29
CA LEU A 111 2.92 12.67 7.32
C LEU A 111 1.40 12.71 7.22
N ASP A 112 0.75 11.54 7.18
CA ASP A 112 -0.71 11.43 7.15
C ASP A 112 -1.34 12.01 8.42
N SER A 113 -0.69 11.83 9.58
CA SER A 113 -1.14 12.41 10.84
C SER A 113 -1.01 13.94 10.85
N THR A 114 0.13 14.47 10.39
CA THR A 114 0.35 15.92 10.28
C THR A 114 -0.62 16.58 9.31
N LYS A 115 -0.93 15.93 8.18
CA LYS A 115 -1.94 16.39 7.22
C LYS A 115 -3.32 16.47 7.89
N LYS A 116 -3.71 15.40 8.59
CA LYS A 116 -5.00 15.32 9.28
C LYS A 116 -5.14 16.39 10.37
N GLU A 117 -4.10 16.63 11.16
CA GLU A 117 -4.08 17.69 12.19
C GLU A 117 -4.30 19.07 11.54
N THR A 118 -3.59 19.36 10.45
CA THR A 118 -3.72 20.62 9.72
C THR A 118 -5.13 20.83 9.15
N GLU A 119 -5.76 19.76 8.64
CA GLU A 119 -7.13 19.81 8.13
C GLU A 119 -8.17 20.09 9.24
N LEU A 120 -7.95 19.52 10.43
CA LEU A 120 -8.81 19.75 11.59
C LEU A 120 -8.68 21.19 12.11
N ASP A 121 -7.45 21.69 12.23
CA ASP A 121 -7.18 23.06 12.68
C ASP A 121 -7.80 24.09 11.74
N HIS A 122 -7.69 23.88 10.42
CA HIS A 122 -8.29 24.79 9.45
C HIS A 122 -9.82 24.82 9.54
N ARG A 123 -10.46 23.68 9.83
CA ARG A 123 -11.92 23.60 10.01
C ARG A 123 -12.39 24.21 11.33
N ALA A 124 -11.57 24.17 12.38
CA ALA A 124 -11.91 24.75 13.68
C ALA A 124 -11.79 26.29 13.69
N MET A 125 -11.08 26.88 12.72
CA MET A 125 -10.94 28.33 12.56
C MET A 125 -11.96 28.97 11.61
N GLN A 126 -12.85 28.18 10.98
CA GLN A 126 -13.99 28.65 10.19
C GLN A 126 -15.27 28.73 11.03
#